data_AF-A0A2N2D1H6-F1
#
_entry.id   AF-A0A2N2D1H6-F1
#
_cell.length_a   1.000
_cell.length_b   1.000
_cell.length_c   1.000
_cell.angle_alpha   90.00
_cell.angle_beta   90.00
_cell.angle_gamma   90.00
#
_symmetry.space_group_name_H-M   'P 1'
#
loop_
_entity.id
_entity.type
_entity.pdbx_description
1 polymer ?
#
loop_
_entity_poly.entity_id
_entity_poly.type
_entity_poly.pdbx_seq_one_letter_code
_entity_poly.pdbx_strand_id
1 'polypeptide(L)'
;MKNPRYYPHERNRYFYGKLLTVRDFESEQKYCNDKRRMGNRVLHGAGVVCGLQVVAVDDKTISVETGMAIDYSGREIVVASPVTQKLSMIDGFGNNDYAKNIYLCIAYDERGKEPVYSVASSSTRAEEVGEHNRMQEIYHLFVREDAPDPANFGFSRLFENTTLLYSDEQLRIWQRCPNYVNPNDLFEITLLVEKTLQVPRVTVEYELGGGYIYGVDGELGGKIYFQEPEHDRESSYEVSFPFRAGAVAGMVDEVVIKQGRMRIQLGERVLEPEADCSQVLQIVAEPVRERILQDYLNLSLDQYLEKEDQAIYLARISIMQIGPSFMIEKVEQLPFKEYAYNLSDLYKLGVLGQGRAQGPYLTKASAYFTEAEEEPRLDVRYQPDKNQFDFDLGIPRPRVIAGADSTGVVEFDLEVTPRAAKSYFSDEIDHGLGTGLVHIITGVEESTEEEVLRSPQHCEQIFFGDYDIFQKSEYESLAPRMDIGTVLYPERGSFRIGIRCQTPSVTKVRIRWWVYKKA
;
A
#
# COMPACT_ATOMS: atom_id res chain seq x y z
N MET A 1 -37.06 -15.48 12.68
CA MET A 1 -36.56 -14.25 12.02
C MET A 1 -35.62 -14.55 10.85
N LYS A 2 -36.10 -15.28 9.82
CA LYS A 2 -35.29 -15.70 8.65
C LYS A 2 -35.59 -14.91 7.37
N ASN A 3 -36.35 -13.82 7.47
CA ASN A 3 -36.70 -12.99 6.32
C ASN A 3 -35.52 -12.07 5.95
N PRO A 4 -35.05 -12.08 4.68
CA PRO A 4 -33.97 -11.22 4.21
C PRO A 4 -34.41 -9.77 3.95
N ARG A 5 -35.73 -9.52 3.77
CA ARG A 5 -36.25 -8.20 3.40
C ARG A 5 -36.86 -7.47 4.60
N TYR A 6 -36.32 -6.31 4.95
CA TYR A 6 -36.74 -5.51 6.13
C TYR A 6 -37.91 -4.56 5.86
N TYR A 7 -38.16 -4.20 4.59
CA TYR A 7 -39.11 -3.16 4.20
C TYR A 7 -40.03 -3.64 3.04
N PRO A 8 -41.24 -3.09 2.89
CA PRO A 8 -41.83 -1.97 3.63
C PRO A 8 -42.20 -2.34 5.08
N HIS A 9 -42.08 -1.37 5.98
CA HIS A 9 -42.49 -1.56 7.38
C HIS A 9 -43.99 -1.33 7.53
N GLU A 10 -44.74 -2.44 7.59
CA GLU A 10 -46.18 -2.43 7.81
C GLU A 10 -46.50 -2.84 9.24
N ARG A 11 -47.39 -2.10 9.90
CA ARG A 11 -47.88 -2.45 11.25
C ARG A 11 -49.39 -2.47 11.29
N ASN A 12 -49.91 -3.24 12.24
CA ASN A 12 -51.32 -3.31 12.48
C ASN A 12 -51.89 -1.92 12.86
N ARG A 13 -52.95 -1.49 12.18
CA ARG A 13 -53.70 -0.29 12.53
C ARG A 13 -54.90 -0.69 13.39
N TYR A 14 -54.83 -0.35 14.67
CA TYR A 14 -55.91 -0.59 15.63
C TYR A 14 -57.09 0.38 15.43
N PHE A 15 -58.31 -0.17 15.43
CA PHE A 15 -59.56 0.57 15.45
C PHE A 15 -60.65 -0.22 16.18
N TYR A 16 -61.67 0.47 16.68
CA TYR A 16 -62.75 -0.15 17.45
C TYR A 16 -63.52 -1.18 16.62
N GLY A 17 -63.74 -2.36 17.20
CA GLY A 17 -64.44 -3.47 16.56
C GLY A 17 -63.60 -4.29 15.58
N LYS A 18 -62.29 -4.00 15.42
CA LYS A 18 -61.39 -4.83 14.62
C LYS A 18 -61.19 -6.20 15.29
N LEU A 19 -61.49 -7.28 14.59
CA LEU A 19 -61.11 -8.64 15.00
C LEU A 19 -59.62 -8.86 14.73
N LEU A 20 -58.89 -9.34 15.73
CA LEU A 20 -57.47 -9.65 15.64
C LEU A 20 -57.26 -11.14 15.45
N THR A 21 -56.34 -11.48 14.56
CA THR A 21 -55.94 -12.86 14.25
C THR A 21 -54.46 -13.06 14.55
N VAL A 22 -53.99 -14.31 14.54
CA VAL A 22 -52.56 -14.65 14.68
C VAL A 22 -51.70 -13.84 13.71
N ARG A 23 -52.16 -13.70 12.45
CA ARG A 23 -51.50 -12.89 11.42
C ARG A 23 -51.27 -11.43 11.84
N ASP A 24 -52.22 -10.82 12.54
CA ASP A 24 -52.08 -9.41 12.98
C ASP A 24 -50.96 -9.29 14.02
N PHE A 25 -50.85 -10.24 14.96
CA PHE A 25 -49.80 -10.25 15.99
C PHE A 25 -48.43 -10.64 15.43
N GLU A 26 -48.37 -11.60 14.51
CA GLU A 26 -47.14 -11.92 13.77
C GLU A 26 -46.63 -10.72 12.97
N SER A 27 -47.54 -9.96 12.35
CA SER A 27 -47.18 -8.74 11.63
C SER A 27 -46.60 -7.68 12.57
N GLU A 28 -47.10 -7.56 13.80
CA GLU A 28 -46.56 -6.65 14.80
C GLU A 28 -45.17 -7.09 15.31
N GLN A 29 -44.98 -8.39 15.57
CA GLN A 29 -43.66 -8.93 15.91
C GLN A 29 -42.65 -8.68 14.78
N LYS A 30 -43.06 -8.98 13.54
CA LYS A 30 -42.25 -8.74 12.35
C LYS A 30 -41.88 -7.27 12.21
N TYR A 31 -42.83 -6.35 12.38
CA TYR A 31 -42.57 -4.91 12.30
C TYR A 31 -41.50 -4.44 13.27
N CYS A 32 -41.59 -4.83 14.55
CA CYS A 32 -40.63 -4.45 15.57
C CYS A 32 -39.26 -5.08 15.31
N ASN A 33 -39.23 -6.37 14.96
CA ASN A 33 -37.99 -7.09 14.67
C ASN A 33 -37.29 -6.55 13.43
N ASP A 34 -38.00 -6.29 12.33
CA ASP A 34 -37.42 -5.76 11.10
C ASP A 34 -36.87 -4.35 11.31
N LYS A 35 -37.54 -3.50 12.11
CA LYS A 35 -37.01 -2.17 12.48
C LYS A 35 -35.75 -2.26 13.33
N ARG A 36 -35.75 -3.12 14.36
CA ARG A 36 -34.60 -3.33 15.25
C ARG A 36 -33.40 -3.87 14.48
N ARG A 37 -33.60 -4.93 13.69
CA ARG A 37 -32.56 -5.54 12.85
C ARG A 37 -31.99 -4.55 11.83
N MET A 38 -32.85 -3.77 11.17
CA MET A 38 -32.39 -2.72 10.24
C MET A 38 -31.55 -1.67 10.96
N GLY A 39 -31.97 -1.22 12.15
CA GLY A 39 -31.19 -0.28 12.97
C GLY A 39 -29.82 -0.85 13.35
N ASN A 40 -29.78 -2.08 13.85
CA ASN A 40 -28.54 -2.78 14.18
C ASN A 40 -27.60 -2.87 12.97
N ARG A 41 -28.12 -3.36 11.84
CA ARG A 41 -27.33 -3.55 10.64
C ARG A 41 -26.78 -2.23 10.09
N VAL A 42 -27.59 -1.17 10.03
CA VAL A 42 -27.21 0.10 9.39
C VAL A 42 -26.34 0.99 10.29
N LEU A 43 -26.56 0.96 11.61
CA LEU A 43 -25.87 1.85 12.55
C LEU A 43 -24.67 1.19 13.25
N HIS A 44 -24.77 -0.11 13.52
CA HIS A 44 -23.77 -0.85 14.31
C HIS A 44 -22.95 -1.84 13.47
N GLY A 45 -23.48 -2.27 12.31
CA GLY A 45 -22.85 -3.27 11.46
C GLY A 45 -23.01 -4.68 12.04
N ALA A 46 -22.04 -5.54 11.75
CA ALA A 46 -22.00 -6.94 12.19
C ALA A 46 -20.66 -7.22 12.89
N GLY A 47 -20.69 -8.14 13.85
CA GLY A 47 -19.53 -8.56 14.63
C GLY A 47 -19.83 -8.78 16.10
N VAL A 48 -18.79 -9.16 16.85
CA VAL A 48 -18.82 -9.32 18.30
C VAL A 48 -18.88 -7.95 18.97
N VAL A 49 -19.86 -7.77 19.85
CA VAL A 49 -20.02 -6.54 20.64
C VAL A 49 -19.20 -6.64 21.93
N CYS A 50 -19.33 -7.76 22.64
CA CYS A 50 -18.59 -8.04 23.86
C CYS A 50 -18.54 -9.53 24.17
N GLY A 51 -17.48 -9.99 24.86
CA GLY A 51 -17.34 -11.38 25.28
C GLY A 51 -17.06 -12.33 24.12
N LEU A 52 -17.69 -13.52 24.15
CA LEU A 52 -17.56 -14.59 23.14
C LEU A 52 -16.12 -15.07 22.90
N GLN A 53 -15.26 -14.92 23.90
CA GLN A 53 -13.89 -15.42 23.84
C GLN A 53 -13.88 -16.95 23.80
N VAL A 54 -13.02 -17.51 22.97
CA VAL A 54 -12.87 -18.96 22.78
C VAL A 54 -11.61 -19.43 23.49
N VAL A 55 -11.74 -20.15 24.59
CA VAL A 55 -10.59 -20.63 25.36
C VAL A 55 -10.41 -22.13 25.16
N ALA A 56 -9.19 -22.58 24.87
CA ALA A 56 -8.87 -24.01 24.92
C ALA A 56 -8.84 -24.47 26.39
N VAL A 57 -9.69 -25.45 26.73
CA VAL A 57 -9.78 -25.98 28.10
C VAL A 57 -8.87 -27.20 28.27
N ASP A 58 -8.80 -28.05 27.23
CA ASP A 58 -7.86 -29.16 27.10
C ASP A 58 -7.47 -29.34 25.62
N ASP A 59 -6.76 -30.42 25.30
CA ASP A 59 -6.29 -30.74 23.94
C ASP A 59 -7.39 -30.89 22.88
N LYS A 60 -8.67 -31.02 23.27
CA LYS A 60 -9.79 -31.34 22.35
C LYS A 60 -11.06 -30.55 22.64
N THR A 61 -11.09 -29.76 23.71
CA THR A 61 -12.25 -29.01 24.17
C THR A 61 -11.98 -27.53 24.15
N ILE A 62 -13.01 -26.81 23.75
CA ILE A 62 -13.05 -25.35 23.79
C ILE A 62 -14.21 -24.90 24.67
N SER A 63 -14.02 -23.76 25.33
CA SER A 63 -15.05 -23.00 26.03
C SER A 63 -15.33 -21.74 25.25
N VAL A 64 -16.59 -21.48 24.93
CA VAL A 64 -17.04 -20.16 24.45
C VAL A 64 -17.63 -19.42 25.63
N GLU A 65 -17.00 -18.32 26.01
CA GLU A 65 -17.42 -17.48 27.12
C GLU A 65 -18.68 -16.68 26.81
N THR A 66 -19.35 -16.19 27.86
CA THR A 66 -20.57 -15.38 27.71
C THR A 66 -20.31 -14.14 26.89
N GLY A 67 -21.29 -13.72 26.09
CA GLY A 67 -21.16 -12.51 25.30
C GLY A 67 -22.31 -12.29 24.34
N MET A 68 -22.15 -11.27 23.52
CA MET A 68 -23.14 -10.83 22.55
C MET A 68 -22.47 -10.45 21.22
N ALA A 69 -23.12 -10.84 20.13
CA ALA A 69 -22.76 -10.41 18.79
C ALA A 69 -24.00 -9.99 17.99
N ILE A 70 -23.76 -9.26 16.91
CA ILE A 70 -24.77 -8.88 15.92
C ILE A 70 -24.35 -9.50 14.59
N ASP A 71 -25.24 -10.26 13.96
CA ASP A 71 -24.93 -10.85 12.65
C ASP A 71 -25.17 -9.87 11.48
N TYR A 72 -24.80 -10.30 10.27
CA TYR A 72 -24.97 -9.53 9.02
C TYR A 72 -26.44 -9.27 8.67
N SER A 73 -27.37 -9.95 9.34
CA SER A 73 -28.81 -9.77 9.26
C SER A 73 -29.38 -8.85 10.36
N GLY A 74 -28.52 -8.26 11.19
CA GLY A 74 -28.87 -7.38 12.31
C GLY A 74 -29.49 -8.08 13.52
N ARG A 75 -29.42 -9.42 13.59
CA ARG A 75 -29.97 -10.23 14.69
C ARG A 75 -28.94 -10.33 15.81
N GLU A 76 -29.40 -10.23 17.04
CA GLU A 76 -28.59 -10.41 18.23
C GLU A 76 -28.37 -11.90 18.50
N ILE A 77 -27.12 -12.26 18.73
CA ILE A 77 -26.71 -13.59 19.16
C ILE A 77 -26.20 -13.43 20.58
N VAL A 78 -26.87 -14.07 21.54
CA VAL A 78 -26.53 -13.95 22.97
C VAL A 78 -26.14 -15.32 23.52
N VAL A 79 -24.93 -15.41 24.05
CA VAL A 79 -24.44 -16.56 24.82
C VAL A 79 -24.52 -16.18 26.29
N ALA A 80 -25.59 -16.63 26.96
CA ALA A 80 -25.91 -16.24 28.32
C ALA A 80 -25.09 -16.97 29.40
N SER A 81 -24.54 -18.13 29.08
CA SER A 81 -23.70 -18.95 29.98
C SER A 81 -22.54 -19.55 29.18
N PRO A 82 -21.35 -19.73 29.79
CA PRO A 82 -20.22 -20.35 29.10
C PRO A 82 -20.59 -21.75 28.60
N VAL A 83 -20.16 -22.10 27.39
CA VAL A 83 -20.43 -23.40 26.79
C VAL A 83 -19.13 -24.10 26.45
N THR A 84 -18.91 -25.23 27.11
CA THR A 84 -17.76 -26.10 26.86
C THR A 84 -18.17 -27.27 25.98
N GLN A 85 -17.53 -27.43 24.82
CA GLN A 85 -17.78 -28.54 23.90
C GLN A 85 -16.47 -29.14 23.39
N LYS A 86 -16.50 -30.45 23.14
CA LYS A 86 -15.44 -31.15 22.42
C LYS A 86 -15.53 -30.77 20.94
N LEU A 87 -14.40 -30.47 20.29
CA LEU A 87 -14.38 -30.14 18.86
C LEU A 87 -15.06 -31.21 18.00
N SER A 88 -14.90 -32.49 18.36
CA SER A 88 -15.53 -33.61 17.66
C SER A 88 -17.06 -33.69 17.77
N MET A 89 -17.66 -32.90 18.68
CA MET A 89 -19.11 -32.83 18.86
C MET A 89 -19.72 -31.59 18.19
N ILE A 90 -18.89 -30.70 17.66
CA ILE A 90 -19.34 -29.48 16.99
C ILE A 90 -19.66 -29.80 15.54
N ASP A 91 -20.79 -29.30 15.08
CA ASP A 91 -21.24 -29.50 13.71
C ASP A 91 -20.23 -28.91 12.70
N GLY A 92 -19.95 -29.63 11.62
CA GLY A 92 -18.98 -29.22 10.60
C GLY A 92 -17.53 -29.66 10.87
N PHE A 93 -17.23 -30.29 12.02
CA PHE A 93 -15.90 -30.87 12.25
C PHE A 93 -15.74 -32.21 11.52
N GLY A 94 -14.92 -32.25 10.46
CA GLY A 94 -14.60 -33.46 9.70
C GLY A 94 -13.43 -34.25 10.30
N ASN A 95 -13.62 -35.55 10.55
CA ASN A 95 -12.59 -36.46 11.10
C ASN A 95 -11.54 -36.95 10.08
N ASN A 96 -11.42 -36.29 8.92
CA ASN A 96 -10.67 -36.82 7.77
C ASN A 96 -9.25 -36.29 7.68
N ASP A 97 -8.96 -35.11 8.23
CA ASP A 97 -7.60 -34.55 8.26
C ASP A 97 -7.40 -33.63 9.47
N TYR A 98 -6.34 -33.88 10.23
CA TYR A 98 -6.10 -33.29 11.55
C TYR A 98 -4.92 -32.32 11.59
N ALA A 99 -4.34 -31.99 10.44
CA ALA A 99 -3.26 -31.03 10.27
C ALA A 99 -3.72 -29.77 9.53
N LYS A 100 -4.73 -29.07 10.08
CA LYS A 100 -5.34 -27.90 9.41
C LYS A 100 -5.81 -26.82 10.38
N ASN A 101 -5.98 -25.63 9.84
CA ASN A 101 -6.64 -24.52 10.52
C ASN A 101 -8.15 -24.63 10.32
N ILE A 102 -8.91 -24.65 11.42
CA ILE A 102 -10.37 -24.61 11.37
C ILE A 102 -10.88 -23.29 11.97
N TYR A 103 -12.08 -22.92 11.59
CA TYR A 103 -12.73 -21.69 12.02
C TYR A 103 -13.98 -22.02 12.82
N LEU A 104 -14.05 -21.55 14.06
CA LEU A 104 -15.26 -21.63 14.88
C LEU A 104 -16.18 -20.46 14.53
N CYS A 105 -17.37 -20.77 14.05
CA CYS A 105 -18.39 -19.79 13.69
C CYS A 105 -19.58 -19.87 14.66
N ILE A 106 -20.25 -18.73 14.83
CA ILE A 106 -21.54 -18.64 15.50
C ILE A 106 -22.58 -18.02 14.55
N ALA A 107 -23.76 -18.64 14.48
CA ALA A 107 -24.90 -18.12 13.75
C ALA A 107 -26.14 -18.06 14.64
N TYR A 108 -27.05 -17.18 14.28
CA TYR A 108 -28.36 -17.08 14.90
C TYR A 108 -29.23 -18.29 14.53
N ASP A 109 -29.96 -18.84 15.50
CA ASP A 109 -30.98 -19.86 15.23
C ASP A 109 -32.19 -19.69 16.16
N GLU A 110 -33.30 -20.34 15.83
CA GLU A 110 -34.52 -20.28 16.62
C GLU A 110 -35.12 -21.67 16.73
N ARG A 111 -35.62 -22.01 17.92
CA ARG A 111 -36.27 -23.29 18.17
C ARG A 111 -37.62 -23.11 18.83
N GLY A 112 -38.61 -23.85 18.33
CA GLY A 112 -39.91 -23.99 18.98
C GLY A 112 -39.78 -24.66 20.34
N LYS A 113 -40.43 -24.07 21.34
CA LYS A 113 -40.49 -24.54 22.72
C LYS A 113 -41.95 -24.71 23.12
N GLU A 114 -42.19 -25.60 24.08
CA GLU A 114 -43.54 -25.92 24.58
C GLU A 114 -44.44 -26.43 23.44
N PRO A 115 -44.23 -27.66 22.94
CA PRO A 115 -45.13 -28.24 21.94
C PRO A 115 -46.54 -28.40 22.52
N VAL A 116 -47.54 -28.04 21.74
CA VAL A 116 -48.97 -28.05 22.08
C VAL A 116 -49.75 -28.67 20.91
N TYR A 117 -50.81 -29.39 21.25
CA TYR A 117 -51.73 -29.90 20.24
C TYR A 117 -52.64 -28.78 19.72
N SER A 118 -52.46 -28.41 18.46
CA SER A 118 -53.37 -27.49 17.77
C SER A 118 -54.59 -28.25 17.28
N VAL A 119 -55.78 -27.83 17.73
CA VAL A 119 -57.05 -28.46 17.35
C VAL A 119 -57.51 -28.02 15.94
N ALA A 120 -56.92 -26.94 15.41
CA ALA A 120 -57.30 -26.34 14.13
C ALA A 120 -56.51 -26.90 12.93
N SER A 121 -55.35 -27.52 13.16
CA SER A 121 -54.45 -28.04 12.12
C SER A 121 -54.81 -29.47 11.75
N SER A 122 -55.94 -29.65 11.06
CA SER A 122 -56.38 -30.93 10.52
C SER A 122 -55.66 -31.28 9.21
N SER A 123 -54.34 -31.47 9.25
CA SER A 123 -53.58 -32.09 8.15
C SER A 123 -53.52 -33.60 8.37
N THR A 124 -53.90 -34.37 7.36
CA THR A 124 -54.16 -35.83 7.33
C THR A 124 -52.92 -36.73 7.47
N ARG A 125 -51.89 -36.31 8.21
CA ARG A 125 -50.74 -37.17 8.55
C ARG A 125 -50.51 -37.16 10.06
N ALA A 126 -50.76 -38.31 10.67
CA ALA A 126 -50.76 -38.54 12.12
C ALA A 126 -49.36 -38.52 12.78
N GLU A 127 -48.33 -37.99 12.11
CA GLU A 127 -46.93 -38.03 12.60
C GLU A 127 -46.21 -36.68 12.64
N GLU A 128 -46.85 -35.57 12.27
CA GLU A 128 -46.23 -34.24 12.42
C GLU A 128 -46.65 -33.58 13.73
N VAL A 129 -45.64 -33.45 14.59
CA VAL A 129 -45.61 -32.94 15.96
C VAL A 129 -46.33 -31.60 16.10
N GLY A 130 -47.07 -31.45 17.20
CA GLY A 130 -47.87 -30.27 17.52
C GLY A 130 -47.13 -28.93 17.45
N GLU A 131 -47.88 -27.88 17.16
CA GLU A 131 -47.42 -26.49 17.13
C GLU A 131 -46.70 -26.09 18.43
N HIS A 132 -45.79 -25.11 18.37
CA HIS A 132 -45.06 -24.65 19.54
C HIS A 132 -45.67 -23.38 20.10
N ASN A 133 -45.87 -23.31 21.42
CA ASN A 133 -46.42 -22.14 22.10
C ASN A 133 -45.43 -20.98 22.18
N ARG A 134 -44.12 -21.25 22.14
CA ARG A 134 -43.07 -20.23 22.21
C ARG A 134 -42.00 -20.48 21.17
N MET A 135 -41.41 -19.40 20.68
CA MET A 135 -40.16 -19.44 19.92
C MET A 135 -39.05 -18.93 20.82
N GLN A 136 -38.00 -19.74 20.98
CA GLN A 136 -36.80 -19.37 21.72
C GLN A 136 -35.69 -19.03 20.74
N GLU A 137 -35.15 -17.83 20.85
CA GLU A 137 -33.94 -17.41 20.16
C GLU A 137 -32.73 -18.12 20.78
N ILE A 138 -31.93 -18.75 19.93
CA ILE A 138 -30.74 -19.51 20.30
C ILE A 138 -29.61 -19.16 19.32
N TYR A 139 -28.50 -19.87 19.47
CA TYR A 139 -27.38 -19.78 18.56
C TYR A 139 -26.93 -21.18 18.16
N HIS A 140 -26.26 -21.23 17.01
CA HIS A 140 -25.68 -22.44 16.46
C HIS A 140 -24.18 -22.25 16.34
N LEU A 141 -23.41 -23.07 17.06
CA LEU A 141 -21.95 -23.14 16.96
C LEU A 141 -21.59 -24.24 15.97
N PHE A 142 -20.74 -23.91 15.01
CA PHE A 142 -20.29 -24.86 14.00
C PHE A 142 -18.88 -24.50 13.51
N VAL A 143 -18.25 -25.44 12.83
CA VAL A 143 -16.89 -25.32 12.31
C VAL A 143 -16.91 -25.21 10.79
N ARG A 144 -16.03 -24.35 10.24
CA ARG A 144 -15.69 -24.29 8.82
C ARG A 144 -14.21 -24.54 8.60
N GLU A 145 -13.86 -25.18 7.50
CA GLU A 145 -12.47 -25.42 7.08
C GLU A 145 -11.97 -24.30 6.14
N ASP A 146 -12.91 -23.70 5.39
CA ASP A 146 -12.62 -22.60 4.50
C ASP A 146 -12.64 -21.26 5.24
N ALA A 147 -11.61 -20.46 4.97
CA ALA A 147 -11.59 -19.07 5.42
C ALA A 147 -12.69 -18.32 4.65
N PRO A 148 -13.37 -17.38 5.32
CA PRO A 148 -14.25 -16.45 4.63
C PRO A 148 -13.43 -15.63 3.63
N ASP A 149 -14.05 -15.31 2.49
CA ASP A 149 -13.50 -14.31 1.59
C ASP A 149 -13.39 -12.97 2.34
N PRO A 150 -12.18 -12.36 2.46
CA PRO A 150 -12.00 -11.09 3.14
C PRO A 150 -12.87 -9.96 2.56
N ALA A 151 -13.21 -10.05 1.28
CA ALA A 151 -14.10 -9.09 0.63
C ALA A 151 -15.52 -9.13 1.24
N ASN A 152 -15.92 -10.21 1.91
CA ASN A 152 -17.24 -10.33 2.51
C ASN A 152 -17.38 -9.52 3.80
N PHE A 153 -16.28 -9.07 4.42
CA PHE A 153 -16.33 -8.27 5.64
C PHE A 153 -16.71 -6.81 5.36
N GLY A 154 -17.85 -6.38 5.92
CA GLY A 154 -18.22 -4.96 6.08
C GLY A 154 -18.05 -4.05 4.86
N PHE A 155 -17.55 -2.84 5.11
CA PHE A 155 -17.30 -1.77 4.13
C PHE A 155 -15.86 -1.75 3.62
N SER A 156 -15.06 -2.80 3.88
CA SER A 156 -13.66 -2.85 3.45
C SER A 156 -13.52 -2.61 1.95
N ARG A 157 -14.44 -3.17 1.14
CA ARG A 157 -14.54 -2.95 -0.32
C ARG A 157 -14.65 -1.48 -0.75
N LEU A 158 -15.02 -0.54 0.12
CA LEU A 158 -15.07 0.88 -0.23
C LEU A 158 -13.68 1.49 -0.29
N PHE A 159 -12.75 1.06 0.56
CA PHE A 159 -11.43 1.68 0.68
C PHE A 159 -10.28 0.75 0.29
N GLU A 160 -10.50 -0.57 0.32
CA GLU A 160 -9.52 -1.61 0.01
C GLU A 160 -10.14 -2.76 -0.77
N ASN A 161 -9.36 -3.32 -1.69
CA ASN A 161 -9.66 -4.55 -2.39
C ASN A 161 -8.73 -5.65 -1.89
N THR A 162 -9.28 -6.83 -1.59
CA THR A 162 -8.49 -8.00 -1.18
C THR A 162 -8.73 -9.13 -2.16
N THR A 163 -7.66 -9.64 -2.78
CA THR A 163 -7.72 -10.76 -3.73
C THR A 163 -6.93 -11.95 -3.20
N LEU A 164 -7.50 -13.14 -3.36
CA LEU A 164 -6.81 -14.39 -3.07
C LEU A 164 -5.83 -14.69 -4.21
N LEU A 165 -4.54 -14.74 -3.90
CA LEU A 165 -3.49 -15.03 -4.89
C LEU A 165 -3.21 -16.52 -5.00
N TYR A 166 -3.29 -17.24 -3.87
CA TYR A 166 -3.04 -18.67 -3.81
C TYR A 166 -3.75 -19.30 -2.61
N SER A 167 -4.31 -20.50 -2.78
CA SER A 167 -4.86 -21.30 -1.68
C SER A 167 -4.59 -22.78 -1.89
N ASP A 168 -4.04 -23.42 -0.87
CA ASP A 168 -3.91 -24.87 -0.70
C ASP A 168 -4.43 -25.27 0.70
N GLU A 169 -4.41 -26.56 1.04
CA GLU A 169 -4.84 -27.08 2.34
C GLU A 169 -4.05 -26.49 3.52
N GLN A 170 -2.79 -26.11 3.28
CA GLN A 170 -1.85 -25.70 4.31
C GLN A 170 -1.39 -24.24 4.23
N LEU A 171 -1.60 -23.56 3.09
CA LEU A 171 -1.11 -22.21 2.83
C LEU A 171 -2.17 -21.41 2.07
N ARG A 172 -2.43 -20.19 2.51
CA ARG A 172 -3.28 -19.22 1.79
C ARG A 172 -2.60 -17.86 1.77
N ILE A 173 -2.66 -17.19 0.62
CA ILE A 173 -2.01 -15.90 0.39
C ILE A 173 -3.05 -14.95 -0.20
N TRP A 174 -3.22 -13.80 0.44
CA TRP A 174 -4.04 -12.70 -0.05
C TRP A 174 -3.21 -11.45 -0.26
N GLN A 175 -3.64 -10.61 -1.20
CA GLN A 175 -3.12 -9.27 -1.40
C GLN A 175 -4.21 -8.24 -1.17
N ARG A 176 -3.91 -7.26 -0.32
CA ARG A 176 -4.77 -6.12 -0.01
C ARG A 176 -4.18 -4.86 -0.63
N CYS A 177 -4.96 -4.20 -1.47
CA CYS A 177 -4.58 -2.97 -2.16
C CYS A 177 -5.65 -1.89 -1.88
N PRO A 178 -5.27 -0.64 -1.59
CA PRO A 178 -6.24 0.44 -1.46
C PRO A 178 -6.96 0.71 -2.79
N ASN A 179 -8.20 1.16 -2.74
CA ASN A 179 -8.96 1.55 -3.92
C ASN A 179 -8.64 2.98 -4.39
N TYR A 180 -8.21 3.85 -3.48
CA TYR A 180 -8.02 5.27 -3.71
C TYR A 180 -6.68 5.74 -3.18
N VAL A 181 -5.94 6.50 -3.99
CA VAL A 181 -4.67 7.15 -3.61
C VAL A 181 -4.62 8.57 -4.15
N ASN A 182 -3.86 9.44 -3.50
CA ASN A 182 -3.60 10.78 -4.00
C ASN A 182 -2.36 10.80 -4.93
N PRO A 183 -2.24 11.78 -5.85
CA PRO A 183 -1.11 11.83 -6.77
C PRO A 183 0.22 12.04 -6.05
N ASN A 184 1.26 11.33 -6.46
CA ASN A 184 2.60 11.31 -5.83
C ASN A 184 2.67 10.77 -4.39
N ASP A 185 1.55 10.36 -3.80
CA ASP A 185 1.57 9.83 -2.44
C ASP A 185 2.18 8.42 -2.39
N LEU A 186 2.76 8.13 -1.22
CA LEU A 186 3.19 6.79 -0.85
C LEU A 186 1.99 6.03 -0.28
N PHE A 187 1.78 4.81 -0.74
CA PHE A 187 0.76 3.91 -0.23
C PHE A 187 1.34 2.51 -0.05
N GLU A 188 0.66 1.68 0.74
CA GLU A 188 1.12 0.34 1.05
C GLU A 188 0.23 -0.71 0.41
N ILE A 189 0.84 -1.75 -0.17
CA ILE A 189 0.15 -2.98 -0.57
C ILE A 189 0.50 -4.04 0.47
N THR A 190 -0.52 -4.64 1.09
CA THR A 190 -0.32 -5.63 2.15
C THR A 190 -0.44 -7.05 1.60
N LEU A 191 0.53 -7.89 1.91
CA LEU A 191 0.49 -9.33 1.72
C LEU A 191 0.06 -9.99 3.03
N LEU A 192 -1.02 -10.77 2.99
CA LEU A 192 -1.47 -11.58 4.11
C LEU A 192 -1.15 -13.05 3.79
N VAL A 193 -0.31 -13.68 4.60
CA VAL A 193 0.09 -15.08 4.44
C VAL A 193 -0.42 -15.87 5.63
N GLU A 194 -1.39 -16.75 5.42
CA GLU A 194 -1.84 -17.70 6.43
C GLU A 194 -1.26 -19.08 6.15
N LYS A 195 -0.75 -19.74 7.18
CA LYS A 195 -0.23 -21.09 7.07
C LYS A 195 -0.61 -21.96 8.27
N THR A 196 -0.55 -23.28 8.09
CA THR A 196 -0.57 -24.20 9.23
C THR A 196 0.81 -24.24 9.87
N LEU A 197 0.88 -24.48 11.19
CA LEU A 197 2.14 -24.47 11.96
C LEU A 197 3.12 -25.59 11.52
N GLN A 198 2.62 -26.59 10.79
CA GLN A 198 3.41 -27.68 10.23
C GLN A 198 4.14 -27.31 8.94
N VAL A 199 3.75 -26.22 8.26
CA VAL A 199 4.41 -25.80 7.01
C VAL A 199 5.82 -25.29 7.30
N PRO A 200 6.83 -25.74 6.52
CA PRO A 200 8.18 -25.20 6.60
C PRO A 200 8.22 -23.71 6.23
N ARG A 201 9.41 -23.09 6.28
CA ARG A 201 9.55 -21.66 6.02
C ARG A 201 8.99 -21.29 4.64
N VAL A 202 8.15 -20.25 4.63
CA VAL A 202 7.52 -19.73 3.41
C VAL A 202 8.31 -18.53 2.90
N THR A 203 8.65 -18.54 1.62
CA THR A 203 9.14 -17.37 0.89
C THR A 203 8.22 -17.12 -0.30
N VAL A 204 7.78 -15.89 -0.48
CA VAL A 204 6.86 -15.48 -1.55
C VAL A 204 7.52 -14.37 -2.35
N GLU A 205 7.62 -14.56 -3.66
CA GLU A 205 8.21 -13.59 -4.58
C GLU A 205 7.30 -13.42 -5.81
N TYR A 206 6.96 -12.17 -6.14
CA TYR A 206 6.26 -11.85 -7.39
C TYR A 206 6.46 -10.38 -7.77
N GLU A 207 6.25 -10.07 -9.05
CA GLU A 207 6.34 -8.70 -9.56
C GLU A 207 4.95 -8.12 -9.81
N LEU A 208 4.68 -6.95 -9.23
CA LEU A 208 3.50 -6.17 -9.54
C LEU A 208 3.77 -5.26 -10.73
N GLY A 209 2.78 -5.16 -11.60
CA GLY A 209 2.70 -4.25 -12.72
C GLY A 209 1.45 -3.38 -12.62
N GLY A 210 1.59 -2.16 -13.09
CA GLY A 210 0.52 -1.18 -13.24
C GLY A 210 0.99 -0.11 -14.22
N GLY A 211 0.05 0.65 -14.77
CA GLY A 211 0.34 1.80 -15.64
C GLY A 211 0.82 3.04 -14.89
N TYR A 212 0.49 3.16 -13.60
CA TYR A 212 0.71 4.36 -12.79
C TYR A 212 1.20 4.08 -11.36
N ILE A 213 1.74 2.89 -11.11
CA ILE A 213 2.36 2.51 -9.84
C ILE A 213 3.86 2.39 -10.02
N TYR A 214 4.60 2.97 -9.09
CA TYR A 214 6.06 2.95 -9.06
C TYR A 214 6.55 2.33 -7.77
N GLY A 215 7.59 1.51 -7.84
CA GLY A 215 8.30 1.01 -6.67
C GLY A 215 9.07 2.14 -5.99
N VAL A 216 9.62 1.86 -4.79
CA VAL A 216 10.49 2.81 -4.07
C VAL A 216 11.68 3.24 -4.92
N ASP A 217 12.17 2.35 -5.78
CA ASP A 217 13.30 2.59 -6.69
C ASP A 217 12.95 3.52 -7.88
N GLY A 218 11.67 3.89 -8.03
CA GLY A 218 11.17 4.75 -9.11
C GLY A 218 10.91 4.02 -10.43
N GLU A 219 11.15 2.72 -10.49
CA GLU A 219 10.77 1.87 -11.64
C GLU A 219 9.25 1.61 -11.67
N LEU A 220 8.71 1.37 -12.87
CA LEU A 220 7.30 1.08 -13.07
C LEU A 220 6.95 -0.34 -12.56
N GLY A 221 6.02 -0.40 -11.61
CA GLY A 221 5.71 -1.60 -10.83
C GLY A 221 6.69 -1.80 -9.68
N GLY A 222 6.72 -2.99 -9.10
CA GLY A 222 7.69 -3.31 -8.05
C GLY A 222 7.70 -4.78 -7.70
N LYS A 223 8.81 -5.23 -7.13
CA LYS A 223 8.97 -6.62 -6.68
C LYS A 223 8.50 -6.73 -5.23
N ILE A 224 7.62 -7.68 -4.97
CA ILE A 224 7.22 -8.08 -3.63
C ILE A 224 8.03 -9.31 -3.26
N TYR A 225 8.80 -9.20 -2.18
CA TYR A 225 9.59 -10.28 -1.62
C TYR A 225 9.30 -10.41 -0.13
N PHE A 226 8.72 -11.53 0.25
CA PHE A 226 8.46 -11.88 1.64
C PHE A 226 9.23 -13.14 2.00
N GLN A 227 9.98 -13.08 3.09
CA GLN A 227 10.62 -14.23 3.71
C GLN A 227 10.21 -14.31 5.17
N GLU A 228 9.75 -15.49 5.58
CA GLU A 228 9.35 -15.72 6.97
C GLU A 228 10.52 -15.47 7.96
N PRO A 229 10.31 -14.67 9.02
CA PRO A 229 11.32 -14.39 10.05
C PRO A 229 11.82 -15.65 10.78
N GLU A 230 13.05 -15.62 11.29
CA GLU A 230 13.64 -16.77 11.96
C GLU A 230 13.13 -17.02 13.40
N HIS A 231 12.64 -15.96 14.05
CA HIS A 231 12.05 -16.00 15.38
C HIS A 231 10.53 -15.91 15.26
N ASP A 232 9.84 -16.77 16.01
CA ASP A 232 8.38 -16.89 16.09
C ASP A 232 7.68 -17.36 14.81
N ARG A 233 7.43 -18.68 14.75
CA ARG A 233 6.57 -19.28 13.73
C ARG A 233 5.12 -18.95 14.03
N GLU A 234 4.59 -17.95 13.35
CA GLU A 234 3.18 -17.61 13.40
C GLU A 234 2.37 -18.32 12.32
N SER A 235 1.07 -18.45 12.57
CA SER A 235 0.08 -19.02 11.65
C SER A 235 -0.51 -17.97 10.70
N SER A 236 -0.22 -16.68 10.89
CA SER A 236 -0.57 -15.58 9.99
C SER A 236 0.54 -14.53 10.00
N TYR A 237 0.87 -13.98 8.84
CA TYR A 237 1.79 -12.87 8.68
C TYR A 237 1.12 -11.76 7.86
N GLU A 238 1.22 -10.52 8.33
CA GLU A 238 0.75 -9.32 7.62
C GLU A 238 1.97 -8.44 7.32
N VAL A 239 2.32 -8.29 6.04
CA VAL A 239 3.50 -7.51 5.62
C VAL A 239 3.11 -6.46 4.57
N SER A 240 3.45 -5.21 4.84
CA SER A 240 3.20 -4.08 3.94
C SER A 240 4.43 -3.75 3.09
N PHE A 241 4.20 -3.48 1.80
CA PHE A 241 5.22 -3.02 0.86
C PHE A 241 4.86 -1.62 0.35
N PRO A 242 5.76 -0.62 0.48
CA PRO A 242 5.49 0.73 0.04
C PRO A 242 5.62 0.89 -1.49
N PHE A 243 4.66 1.60 -2.07
CA PHE A 243 4.59 1.98 -3.48
C PHE A 243 4.29 3.47 -3.60
N ARG A 244 4.54 4.04 -4.78
CA ARG A 244 4.26 5.44 -5.10
C ARG A 244 3.24 5.53 -6.22
N ALA A 245 2.24 6.38 -6.03
CA ALA A 245 1.23 6.67 -7.04
C ALA A 245 1.76 7.64 -8.11
N GLY A 246 1.25 7.53 -9.33
CA GLY A 246 1.54 8.42 -10.44
C GLY A 246 1.16 9.88 -10.17
N ALA A 247 1.75 10.80 -10.93
CA ALA A 247 1.60 12.24 -10.73
C ALA A 247 0.28 12.81 -11.25
N VAL A 248 -0.46 12.07 -12.10
CA VAL A 248 -1.66 12.56 -12.78
C VAL A 248 -2.92 12.04 -12.07
N ALA A 249 -3.77 12.97 -11.63
CA ALA A 249 -5.06 12.64 -11.03
C ALA A 249 -6.12 12.27 -12.09
N GLY A 250 -7.12 11.48 -11.69
CA GLY A 250 -8.22 11.00 -12.54
C GLY A 250 -7.89 9.73 -13.32
N MET A 251 -6.71 9.14 -13.08
CA MET A 251 -6.31 7.89 -13.71
C MET A 251 -6.81 6.70 -12.90
N VAL A 252 -7.26 5.68 -13.61
CA VAL A 252 -7.56 4.37 -13.07
C VAL A 252 -6.39 3.47 -13.46
N ASP A 253 -5.76 2.87 -12.47
CA ASP A 253 -4.73 1.87 -12.66
C ASP A 253 -5.27 0.48 -12.34
N GLU A 254 -4.84 -0.51 -13.10
CA GLU A 254 -5.12 -1.91 -12.84
C GLU A 254 -3.84 -2.57 -12.34
N VAL A 255 -3.82 -2.89 -11.06
CA VAL A 255 -2.72 -3.60 -10.42
C VAL A 255 -2.84 -5.08 -10.75
N VAL A 256 -1.89 -5.54 -11.56
CA VAL A 256 -1.80 -6.92 -12.05
C VAL A 256 -0.45 -7.51 -11.71
N ILE A 257 -0.41 -8.83 -11.47
CA ILE A 257 0.86 -9.54 -11.34
C ILE A 257 1.47 -9.68 -12.75
N LYS A 258 2.68 -9.16 -12.96
CA LYS A 258 3.36 -9.26 -14.27
C LYS A 258 3.53 -10.75 -14.62
N GLN A 259 3.06 -11.12 -15.81
CA GLN A 259 3.07 -12.50 -16.32
C GLN A 259 2.21 -13.51 -15.53
N GLY A 260 1.45 -13.08 -14.52
CA GLY A 260 0.60 -13.95 -13.71
C GLY A 260 1.35 -15.03 -12.92
N ARG A 261 2.67 -14.89 -12.73
CA ARG A 261 3.49 -15.92 -12.08
C ARG A 261 3.97 -15.43 -10.73
N MET A 262 3.67 -16.22 -9.70
CA MET A 262 4.22 -16.05 -8.36
C MET A 262 5.14 -17.22 -8.07
N ARG A 263 6.25 -16.97 -7.36
CA ARG A 263 7.12 -18.02 -6.86
C ARG A 263 6.92 -18.16 -5.36
N ILE A 264 6.48 -19.34 -4.92
CA ILE A 264 6.32 -19.68 -3.51
C ILE A 264 7.30 -20.80 -3.18
N GLN A 265 8.21 -20.56 -2.25
CA GLN A 265 9.12 -21.57 -1.73
C GLN A 265 8.67 -22.04 -0.35
N LEU A 266 8.38 -23.33 -0.24
CA LEU A 266 8.01 -24.05 0.98
C LEU A 266 9.18 -24.97 1.37
N GLY A 267 10.15 -24.44 2.13
CA GLY A 267 11.39 -25.17 2.42
C GLY A 267 12.17 -25.53 1.15
N GLU A 268 12.19 -26.82 0.78
CA GLU A 268 12.85 -27.33 -0.44
C GLU A 268 11.94 -27.36 -1.67
N ARG A 269 10.61 -27.25 -1.48
CA ARG A 269 9.63 -27.30 -2.57
C ARG A 269 9.40 -25.90 -3.13
N VAL A 270 9.57 -25.72 -4.43
CA VAL A 270 9.24 -24.48 -5.14
C VAL A 270 7.95 -24.70 -5.93
N LEU A 271 7.00 -23.78 -5.76
CA LEU A 271 5.74 -23.71 -6.47
C LEU A 271 5.72 -22.44 -7.32
N GLU A 272 5.22 -22.56 -8.54
CA GLU A 272 5.02 -21.43 -9.45
C GLU A 272 3.54 -21.37 -9.88
N PRO A 273 2.61 -21.03 -8.97
CA PRO A 273 1.20 -20.92 -9.33
C PRO A 273 0.95 -19.77 -10.31
N GLU A 274 -0.02 -19.97 -11.20
CA GLU A 274 -0.65 -18.88 -11.95
C GLU A 274 -1.60 -18.13 -11.00
N ALA A 275 -1.35 -16.84 -10.82
CA ALA A 275 -2.10 -15.97 -9.93
C ALA A 275 -2.82 -14.89 -10.77
N ASP A 276 -4.14 -15.03 -10.89
CA ASP A 276 -5.01 -14.03 -11.50
C ASP A 276 -5.31 -12.93 -10.48
N CYS A 277 -4.48 -11.90 -10.44
CA CYS A 277 -4.73 -10.69 -9.65
C CYS A 277 -5.12 -9.54 -10.58
N SER A 278 -6.33 -9.01 -10.44
CA SER A 278 -6.75 -7.75 -11.05
C SER A 278 -7.40 -6.89 -9.97
N GLN A 279 -6.67 -5.87 -9.51
CA GLN A 279 -7.15 -4.93 -8.51
C GLN A 279 -7.16 -3.52 -9.08
N VAL A 280 -8.28 -2.83 -8.95
CA VAL A 280 -8.46 -1.48 -9.49
C VAL A 280 -8.05 -0.45 -8.44
N LEU A 281 -7.14 0.45 -8.81
CA LEU A 281 -6.66 1.58 -8.00
C LEU A 281 -7.00 2.89 -8.72
N GLN A 282 -7.61 3.85 -8.02
CA GLN A 282 -7.96 5.15 -8.60
C GLN A 282 -7.12 6.26 -7.97
N ILE A 283 -6.44 7.04 -8.82
CA ILE A 283 -5.67 8.21 -8.39
C ILE A 283 -6.62 9.41 -8.37
N VAL A 284 -7.00 9.88 -7.20
CA VAL A 284 -7.99 10.95 -7.01
C VAL A 284 -7.35 12.26 -6.56
N ALA A 285 -7.78 13.39 -7.14
CA ALA A 285 -7.28 14.72 -6.77
C ALA A 285 -7.78 15.18 -5.38
N GLU A 286 -8.98 14.74 -5.00
CA GLU A 286 -9.60 15.02 -3.71
C GLU A 286 -8.94 14.20 -2.60
N PRO A 287 -9.00 14.63 -1.33
CA PRO A 287 -8.51 13.83 -0.21
C PRO A 287 -9.19 12.44 -0.20
N VAL A 288 -8.42 11.36 -0.17
CA VAL A 288 -8.93 9.97 -0.20
C VAL A 288 -10.04 9.75 0.84
N ARG A 289 -9.89 10.33 2.04
CA ARG A 289 -10.91 10.26 3.10
C ARG A 289 -12.26 10.83 2.66
N GLU A 290 -12.28 11.96 1.98
CA GLU A 290 -13.51 12.60 1.51
C GLU A 290 -14.15 11.76 0.41
N ARG A 291 -13.34 11.19 -0.48
CA ARG A 291 -13.82 10.29 -1.54
C ARG A 291 -14.51 9.05 -0.95
N ILE A 292 -13.88 8.37 0.00
CA ILE A 292 -14.45 7.20 0.68
C ILE A 292 -15.77 7.58 1.38
N LEU A 293 -15.82 8.73 2.04
CA LEU A 293 -17.04 9.21 2.72
C LEU A 293 -18.16 9.51 1.72
N GLN A 294 -17.85 10.14 0.58
CA GLN A 294 -18.83 10.39 -0.47
C GLN A 294 -19.38 9.07 -1.02
N ASP A 295 -18.52 8.11 -1.33
CA ASP A 295 -18.94 6.80 -1.84
C ASP A 295 -19.79 6.05 -0.81
N TYR A 296 -19.41 6.09 0.46
CA TYR A 296 -20.19 5.51 1.57
C TYR A 296 -21.60 6.14 1.66
N LEU A 297 -21.71 7.47 1.59
CA LEU A 297 -22.99 8.18 1.68
C LEU A 297 -23.87 7.98 0.44
N ASN A 298 -23.26 7.68 -0.71
CA ASN A 298 -23.95 7.44 -1.97
C ASN A 298 -24.37 5.98 -2.18
N LEU A 299 -24.00 5.07 -1.27
CA LEU A 299 -24.47 3.68 -1.31
C LEU A 299 -25.99 3.62 -1.23
N SER A 300 -26.60 2.82 -2.10
CA SER A 300 -28.03 2.56 -2.02
C SER A 300 -28.33 1.66 -0.81
N LEU A 301 -29.54 1.77 -0.27
CA LEU A 301 -29.98 0.88 0.81
C LEU A 301 -29.93 -0.60 0.36
N ASP A 302 -30.21 -0.88 -0.91
CA ASP A 302 -30.16 -2.25 -1.43
C ASP A 302 -28.73 -2.79 -1.47
N GLN A 303 -27.76 -1.99 -1.93
CA GLN A 303 -26.34 -2.36 -1.87
C GLN A 303 -25.85 -2.58 -0.43
N TYR A 304 -26.37 -1.81 0.53
CA TYR A 304 -26.09 -2.00 1.96
C TYR A 304 -26.71 -3.31 2.49
N LEU A 305 -27.88 -3.69 1.96
CA LEU A 305 -28.67 -4.84 2.40
C LEU A 305 -28.41 -6.13 1.62
N GLU A 306 -27.69 -6.08 0.49
CA GLU A 306 -27.42 -7.20 -0.42
C GLU A 306 -26.63 -8.37 0.20
N LYS A 307 -25.95 -8.17 1.33
CA LYS A 307 -25.19 -9.25 1.96
C LYS A 307 -26.07 -10.36 2.54
N GLU A 308 -25.73 -11.58 2.11
CA GLU A 308 -26.28 -12.86 2.56
C GLU A 308 -25.95 -13.16 4.04
N ASP A 309 -26.69 -14.12 4.59
CA ASP A 309 -26.66 -14.52 5.99
C ASP A 309 -25.33 -15.19 6.35
N GLN A 310 -24.30 -14.38 6.63
CA GLN A 310 -22.98 -14.85 7.02
C GLN A 310 -22.89 -15.04 8.55
N ALA A 311 -22.20 -16.09 8.97
CA ALA A 311 -21.89 -16.35 10.37
C ALA A 311 -20.69 -15.54 10.85
N ILE A 312 -20.61 -15.32 12.16
CA ILE A 312 -19.54 -14.55 12.79
C ILE A 312 -18.42 -15.51 13.16
N TYR A 313 -17.18 -15.20 12.77
CA TYR A 313 -16.03 -16.05 13.01
C TYR A 313 -15.41 -15.70 14.37
N LEU A 314 -15.60 -16.57 15.36
CA LEU A 314 -15.16 -16.32 16.74
C LEU A 314 -13.67 -16.61 16.94
N ALA A 315 -13.16 -17.68 16.35
CA ALA A 315 -11.77 -18.07 16.53
C ALA A 315 -11.21 -18.90 15.36
N ARG A 316 -9.91 -18.76 15.14
CA ARG A 316 -9.10 -19.69 14.34
C ARG A 316 -8.43 -20.68 15.28
N ILE A 317 -8.65 -21.97 15.04
CA ILE A 317 -8.12 -23.05 15.85
C ILE A 317 -7.16 -23.85 14.97
N SER A 318 -5.88 -23.81 15.31
CA SER A 318 -4.85 -24.62 14.67
C SER A 318 -4.80 -25.98 15.34
N ILE A 319 -4.99 -27.03 14.54
CA ILE A 319 -5.01 -28.41 15.00
C ILE A 319 -3.80 -29.15 14.44
N MET A 320 -3.17 -29.96 15.29
CA MET A 320 -2.09 -30.85 14.91
C MET A 320 -2.50 -32.32 15.07
N GLN A 321 -2.01 -33.16 14.17
CA GLN A 321 -2.19 -34.61 14.23
C GLN A 321 -1.16 -35.26 15.17
N ILE A 322 -1.64 -36.06 16.11
CA ILE A 322 -0.83 -36.90 17.00
C ILE A 322 -1.31 -38.35 16.85
N GLY A 323 -0.65 -39.10 15.96
CA GLY A 323 -1.05 -40.47 15.62
C GLY A 323 -2.43 -40.53 14.97
N PRO A 324 -3.39 -41.34 15.48
CA PRO A 324 -4.78 -41.37 14.98
C PRO A 324 -5.67 -40.30 15.62
N SER A 325 -5.11 -39.41 16.45
CA SER A 325 -5.85 -38.40 17.18
C SER A 325 -5.36 -37.00 16.84
N PHE A 326 -6.10 -36.00 17.30
CA PHE A 326 -5.77 -34.59 17.11
C PHE A 326 -5.62 -33.87 18.45
N MET A 327 -4.90 -32.76 18.42
CA MET A 327 -4.68 -31.85 19.54
C MET A 327 -4.81 -30.40 19.08
N ILE A 328 -5.42 -29.56 19.91
CA ILE A 328 -5.46 -28.11 19.75
C ILE A 328 -4.07 -27.57 20.04
N GLU A 329 -3.44 -26.97 19.04
CA GLU A 329 -2.11 -26.37 19.16
C GLU A 329 -2.20 -24.89 19.56
N LYS A 330 -3.10 -24.14 18.91
CA LYS A 330 -3.28 -22.70 19.15
C LYS A 330 -4.73 -22.29 18.88
N VAL A 331 -5.24 -21.35 19.69
CA VAL A 331 -6.52 -20.69 19.48
C VAL A 331 -6.28 -19.19 19.37
N GLU A 332 -6.62 -18.61 18.23
CA GLU A 332 -6.56 -17.18 17.97
C GLU A 332 -7.97 -16.59 17.96
N GLN A 333 -8.17 -15.53 18.75
CA GLN A 333 -9.44 -14.84 18.87
C GLN A 333 -9.70 -13.96 17.66
N LEU A 334 -10.93 -13.99 17.16
CA LEU A 334 -11.45 -13.05 16.16
C LEU A 334 -10.44 -12.75 15.05
N PRO A 335 -10.02 -13.77 14.29
CA PRO A 335 -8.93 -13.67 13.30
C PRO A 335 -9.18 -12.56 12.26
N PHE A 336 -10.45 -12.27 11.96
CA PHE A 336 -10.85 -11.25 10.99
C PHE A 336 -11.28 -9.91 11.61
N LYS A 337 -11.06 -9.74 12.92
CA LYS A 337 -11.38 -8.51 13.68
C LYS A 337 -12.84 -8.05 13.49
N GLU A 338 -13.78 -9.00 13.42
CA GLU A 338 -15.21 -8.75 13.29
C GLU A 338 -15.80 -8.20 14.60
N TYR A 339 -15.60 -6.91 14.85
CA TYR A 339 -16.13 -6.21 16.02
C TYR A 339 -17.25 -5.24 15.62
N ALA A 340 -18.34 -5.27 16.38
CA ALA A 340 -19.41 -4.29 16.29
C ALA A 340 -19.19 -3.21 17.35
N TYR A 341 -18.65 -2.06 16.94
CA TYR A 341 -18.26 -1.01 17.87
C TYR A 341 -19.42 -0.07 18.23
N ASN A 342 -19.49 0.29 19.51
CA ASN A 342 -20.31 1.41 19.94
C ASN A 342 -19.58 2.74 19.68
N LEU A 343 -20.13 3.55 18.78
CA LEU A 343 -19.61 4.88 18.42
C LEU A 343 -19.35 5.78 19.64
N SER A 344 -20.24 5.75 20.64
CA SER A 344 -20.09 6.57 21.85
C SER A 344 -18.88 6.13 22.68
N ASP A 345 -18.61 4.83 22.74
CA ASP A 345 -17.50 4.28 23.50
C ASP A 345 -16.19 4.47 22.74
N LEU A 346 -16.17 4.29 21.41
CA LEU A 346 -15.02 4.64 20.58
C LEU A 346 -14.62 6.12 20.70
N TYR A 347 -15.60 7.02 20.81
CA TYR A 347 -15.33 8.44 21.05
C TYR A 347 -14.70 8.67 22.44
N LYS A 348 -15.26 8.06 23.50
CA LYS A 348 -14.71 8.16 24.87
C LYS A 348 -13.32 7.55 25.01
N LEU A 349 -13.06 6.45 24.30
CA LEU A 349 -11.76 5.78 24.25
C LEU A 349 -10.73 6.55 23.42
N GLY A 350 -11.13 7.65 22.77
CA GLY A 350 -10.24 8.44 21.92
C GLY A 350 -9.85 7.75 20.61
N VAL A 351 -10.55 6.69 20.21
CA VAL A 351 -10.27 5.95 18.96
C VAL A 351 -10.80 6.73 17.74
N LEU A 352 -11.96 7.38 17.87
CA LEU A 352 -12.55 8.23 16.83
C LEU A 352 -12.23 9.73 17.02
N GLY A 353 -11.59 10.08 18.14
CA GLY A 353 -11.21 11.44 18.49
C GLY A 353 -9.74 11.69 18.15
N GLN A 354 -9.48 12.81 17.47
CA GLN A 354 -8.17 13.37 17.16
C GLN A 354 -7.03 12.88 18.07
N GLY A 355 -5.91 12.50 17.45
CA GLY A 355 -4.62 12.20 18.08
C GLY A 355 -4.17 13.24 19.10
N ARG A 356 -4.77 13.23 20.28
CA ARG A 356 -4.05 13.44 21.52
C ARG A 356 -3.50 12.07 21.84
N ALA A 357 -2.27 11.84 21.44
CA ALA A 357 -1.39 11.11 22.32
C ALA A 357 -1.46 11.85 23.67
N GLN A 358 -2.36 11.43 24.56
CA GLN A 358 -2.09 11.55 25.99
C GLN A 358 -1.03 10.51 26.30
N GLY A 359 0.15 10.68 25.70
CA GLY A 359 1.35 10.32 26.42
C GLY A 359 1.33 11.14 27.72
N PRO A 360 1.99 10.66 28.79
CA PRO A 360 2.16 11.45 30.02
C PRO A 360 2.76 12.84 29.74
N TYR A 361 3.36 13.02 28.56
CA TYR A 361 4.00 14.24 28.11
C TYR A 361 3.33 14.83 26.86
N LEU A 362 3.21 16.16 26.82
CA LEU A 362 2.86 16.94 25.63
C LEU A 362 4.00 16.84 24.60
N THR A 363 3.70 16.91 23.30
CA THR A 363 4.74 16.91 22.26
C THR A 363 4.57 18.11 21.34
N LYS A 364 5.69 18.73 20.95
CA LYS A 364 5.72 19.81 19.96
C LYS A 364 6.82 19.50 18.95
N ALA A 365 6.43 19.40 17.67
CA ALA A 365 7.38 19.19 16.59
C ALA A 365 7.58 20.48 15.79
N SER A 366 8.83 20.80 15.48
CA SER A 366 9.19 21.90 14.58
C SER A 366 10.30 21.45 13.64
N ALA A 367 10.39 22.07 12.45
CA ALA A 367 11.46 21.79 11.50
C ALA A 367 12.12 23.09 11.07
N TYR A 368 13.45 23.09 10.93
CA TYR A 368 14.23 24.22 10.46
C TYR A 368 15.29 23.76 9.47
N PHE A 369 15.70 24.66 8.58
CA PHE A 369 16.74 24.33 7.60
C PHE A 369 18.13 24.45 8.22
N THR A 370 18.94 23.40 8.10
CA THR A 370 20.36 23.38 8.46
C THR A 370 21.26 23.63 7.23
N GLU A 371 22.55 23.80 7.45
CA GLU A 371 23.52 23.97 6.37
C GLU A 371 23.59 22.71 5.49
N ALA A 372 23.92 22.87 4.20
CA ALA A 372 23.85 21.81 3.20
C ALA A 372 24.81 20.63 3.43
N GLU A 373 25.78 20.77 4.34
CA GLU A 373 26.78 19.76 4.67
C GLU A 373 26.49 19.04 6.00
N GLU A 374 25.43 19.43 6.72
CA GLU A 374 25.04 18.81 7.98
C GLU A 374 24.06 17.65 7.73
N GLU A 375 24.28 16.50 8.36
CA GLU A 375 23.31 15.40 8.31
C GLU A 375 22.00 15.80 9.00
N PRO A 376 20.84 15.29 8.54
CA PRO A 376 19.57 15.59 9.18
C PRO A 376 19.62 15.14 10.63
N ARG A 377 19.42 16.07 11.57
CA ARG A 377 19.47 15.78 12.99
C ARG A 377 18.12 16.01 13.64
N LEU A 378 17.78 15.11 14.56
CA LEU A 378 16.61 15.23 15.41
C LEU A 378 17.04 15.65 16.81
N ASP A 379 16.78 16.90 17.18
CA ASP A 379 17.01 17.39 18.53
C ASP A 379 15.77 17.14 19.38
N VAL A 380 15.91 16.31 20.43
CA VAL A 380 14.82 16.02 21.37
C VAL A 380 15.12 16.69 22.72
N ARG A 381 14.24 17.59 23.18
CA ARG A 381 14.38 18.29 24.47
C ARG A 381 13.19 18.01 25.37
N TYR A 382 13.45 17.52 26.57
CA TYR A 382 12.42 17.35 27.60
C TYR A 382 12.33 18.60 28.48
N GLN A 383 11.18 19.26 28.51
CA GLN A 383 10.84 20.36 29.42
C GLN A 383 10.03 19.79 30.61
N PRO A 384 10.67 19.54 31.78
CA PRO A 384 10.00 18.94 32.93
C PRO A 384 8.87 19.82 33.49
N ASP A 385 9.02 21.14 33.45
CA ASP A 385 8.03 22.09 33.97
C ASP A 385 6.69 22.06 33.23
N LYS A 386 6.71 21.64 31.95
CA LYS A 386 5.52 21.54 31.10
C LYS A 386 5.13 20.10 30.79
N ASN A 387 5.89 19.14 31.33
CA ASN A 387 5.79 17.75 30.97
C ASN A 387 5.78 17.58 29.44
N GLN A 388 6.73 18.19 28.71
CA GLN A 388 6.67 18.30 27.26
C GLN A 388 7.98 17.86 26.58
N PHE A 389 7.90 17.10 25.48
CA PHE A 389 9.01 16.86 24.57
C PHE A 389 8.92 17.77 23.35
N ASP A 390 9.97 18.56 23.11
CA ASP A 390 10.15 19.31 21.88
C ASP A 390 11.03 18.49 20.92
N PHE A 391 10.55 18.29 19.69
CA PHE A 391 11.23 17.61 18.60
C PHE A 391 11.56 18.63 17.51
N ASP A 392 12.83 19.02 17.39
CA ASP A 392 13.27 19.97 16.38
C ASP A 392 14.08 19.23 15.30
N LEU A 393 13.52 19.13 14.09
CA LEU A 393 14.14 18.45 12.95
C LEU A 393 14.93 19.45 12.09
N GLY A 394 16.25 19.29 12.05
CA GLY A 394 17.13 20.02 11.15
C GLY A 394 17.16 19.36 9.76
N ILE A 395 16.66 20.05 8.73
CA ILE A 395 16.63 19.55 7.34
C ILE A 395 17.74 20.26 6.54
N PRO A 396 18.75 19.55 6.01
CA PRO A 396 19.80 20.20 5.22
C PRO A 396 19.25 20.79 3.93
N ARG A 397 19.71 22.00 3.58
CA ARG A 397 19.32 22.62 2.31
C ARG A 397 19.94 21.86 1.13
N PRO A 398 19.20 21.61 0.04
CA PRO A 398 19.75 20.99 -1.16
C PRO A 398 20.81 21.90 -1.79
N ARG A 399 22.01 21.35 -2.06
CA ARG A 399 23.12 22.07 -2.70
C ARG A 399 22.91 22.03 -4.22
N VAL A 400 22.66 23.19 -4.84
CA VAL A 400 22.85 23.33 -6.30
C VAL A 400 24.35 23.48 -6.52
N ILE A 401 25.03 22.40 -6.95
CA ILE A 401 26.46 22.45 -7.28
C ILE A 401 26.59 23.13 -8.66
N ALA A 402 26.70 24.45 -8.67
CA ALA A 402 27.25 25.18 -9.81
C ALA A 402 28.79 25.13 -9.69
N GLY A 403 29.45 24.36 -10.54
CA GLY A 403 30.91 24.42 -10.66
C GLY A 403 31.33 25.80 -11.13
N ALA A 404 32.43 26.34 -10.60
CA ALA A 404 32.96 27.63 -11.06
C ALA A 404 33.72 27.42 -12.38
N ASP A 405 33.19 27.98 -13.47
CA ASP A 405 33.77 28.00 -14.80
C ASP A 405 34.19 29.41 -15.21
N SER A 406 35.21 29.49 -16.06
CA SER A 406 35.72 30.74 -16.62
C SER A 406 36.06 30.54 -18.10
N THR A 407 35.70 31.50 -18.95
CA THR A 407 35.86 31.37 -20.42
C THR A 407 36.39 32.68 -21.02
N GLY A 408 37.17 32.58 -22.09
CA GLY A 408 37.71 33.74 -22.80
C GLY A 408 38.27 33.39 -24.18
N VAL A 409 38.66 34.41 -24.94
CA VAL A 409 39.20 34.29 -26.31
C VAL A 409 40.54 35.03 -26.39
N VAL A 410 41.50 34.44 -27.10
CA VAL A 410 42.83 35.04 -27.37
C VAL A 410 43.04 35.07 -28.87
N GLU A 411 43.46 36.23 -29.38
CA GLU A 411 43.79 36.41 -30.80
C GLU A 411 45.30 36.34 -31.00
N PHE A 412 45.72 35.63 -32.04
CA PHE A 412 47.10 35.54 -32.50
C PHE A 412 47.24 36.15 -33.89
N ASP A 413 48.12 37.14 -34.03
CA ASP A 413 48.52 37.68 -35.32
C ASP A 413 49.64 36.81 -35.92
N LEU A 414 49.35 36.14 -37.03
CA LEU A 414 50.30 35.25 -37.71
C LEU A 414 51.02 35.97 -38.85
N GLU A 415 52.35 35.88 -38.88
CA GLU A 415 53.15 36.40 -39.98
C GLU A 415 53.17 35.39 -41.15
N VAL A 416 52.62 35.79 -42.30
CA VAL A 416 52.57 34.95 -43.50
C VAL A 416 53.97 34.84 -44.11
N THR A 417 54.68 33.75 -43.80
CA THR A 417 56.04 33.49 -44.30
C THR A 417 56.08 32.10 -44.97
N PRO A 418 56.63 31.96 -46.19
CA PRO A 418 56.52 30.69 -46.94
C PRO A 418 57.47 29.57 -46.49
N ARG A 419 58.23 29.73 -45.40
CA ARG A 419 59.05 28.64 -44.82
C ARG A 419 59.14 28.70 -43.29
N ALA A 420 58.93 27.50 -42.71
CA ALA A 420 59.11 27.05 -41.33
C ALA A 420 57.92 27.26 -40.36
N ALA A 421 57.59 26.18 -39.65
CA ALA A 421 56.59 26.13 -38.59
C ALA A 421 57.02 27.03 -37.42
N LYS A 422 56.46 28.25 -37.36
CA LYS A 422 56.76 29.23 -36.31
C LYS A 422 55.82 29.00 -35.12
N SER A 423 56.37 29.07 -33.92
CA SER A 423 55.59 28.98 -32.68
C SER A 423 55.26 30.37 -32.18
N TYR A 424 54.00 30.61 -31.83
CA TYR A 424 53.48 31.84 -31.24
C TYR A 424 52.99 31.53 -29.83
N PHE A 425 53.17 32.46 -28.91
CA PHE A 425 52.80 32.30 -27.50
C PHE A 425 51.93 33.46 -27.06
N SER A 426 50.88 33.17 -26.31
CA SER A 426 50.05 34.21 -25.69
C SER A 426 50.80 34.85 -24.53
N ASP A 427 50.32 36.04 -24.14
CA ASP A 427 50.58 36.57 -22.82
C ASP A 427 49.99 35.66 -21.74
N GLU A 428 50.38 35.89 -20.49
CA GLU A 428 49.87 35.15 -19.33
C GLU A 428 48.42 35.53 -19.06
N ILE A 429 47.54 34.53 -19.07
CA ILE A 429 46.09 34.72 -18.94
C ILE A 429 45.67 34.29 -17.53
N ASP A 430 45.15 35.23 -16.76
CA ASP A 430 44.58 34.94 -15.45
C ASP A 430 43.19 34.31 -15.61
N HIS A 431 43.03 33.06 -15.19
CA HIS A 431 41.76 32.34 -15.36
C HIS A 431 40.73 32.70 -14.27
N GLY A 432 41.12 33.46 -13.25
CA GLY A 432 40.21 34.03 -12.24
C GLY A 432 39.65 33.05 -11.20
N LEU A 433 40.02 31.76 -11.26
CA LEU A 433 39.50 30.70 -10.35
C LEU A 433 40.42 30.44 -9.14
N GLY A 434 41.33 31.38 -8.85
CA GLY A 434 42.32 31.31 -7.78
C GLY A 434 43.42 30.26 -8.02
N THR A 435 44.24 30.01 -7.00
CA THR A 435 45.33 29.02 -7.07
C THR A 435 44.81 27.59 -7.06
N GLY A 436 45.49 26.68 -7.76
CA GLY A 436 45.17 25.25 -7.79
C GLY A 436 45.23 24.62 -9.18
N LEU A 437 44.98 23.31 -9.23
CA LEU A 437 44.88 22.58 -10.48
C LEU A 437 43.53 22.85 -11.15
N VAL A 438 43.56 23.24 -12.42
CA VAL A 438 42.37 23.50 -13.22
C VAL A 438 42.46 22.74 -14.54
N HIS A 439 41.31 22.35 -15.08
CA HIS A 439 41.23 21.69 -16.37
C HIS A 439 40.98 22.73 -17.47
N ILE A 440 41.89 22.81 -18.43
CA ILE A 440 41.84 23.80 -19.52
C ILE A 440 41.49 23.08 -20.82
N ILE A 441 40.46 23.56 -21.50
CA ILE A 441 40.08 23.12 -22.84
C ILE A 441 40.25 24.31 -23.78
N THR A 442 40.92 24.10 -24.91
CA THR A 442 41.11 25.13 -25.95
C THR A 442 40.54 24.64 -27.28
N GLY A 443 39.88 25.52 -28.02
CA GLY A 443 39.39 25.27 -29.37
C GLY A 443 39.64 26.46 -30.29
N VAL A 444 39.80 26.20 -31.58
CA VAL A 444 39.96 27.24 -32.61
C VAL A 444 38.58 27.75 -32.98
N GLU A 445 38.35 29.05 -32.85
CA GLU A 445 37.05 29.69 -33.10
C GLU A 445 37.08 30.47 -34.42
N GLU A 446 36.28 30.01 -35.39
CA GLU A 446 36.08 30.70 -36.67
C GLU A 446 34.77 31.52 -36.62
N SER A 447 34.86 32.85 -36.75
CA SER A 447 33.71 33.70 -37.08
C SER A 447 33.85 34.28 -38.48
N THR A 448 32.90 33.99 -39.34
CA THR A 448 32.73 34.62 -40.65
C THR A 448 32.00 35.96 -40.50
N GLU A 449 32.73 37.03 -40.18
CA GLU A 449 32.19 38.41 -40.26
C GLU A 449 32.30 38.97 -41.69
N GLU A 450 31.60 38.37 -42.67
CA GLU A 450 31.29 39.03 -43.95
C GLU A 450 29.87 38.65 -44.43
N GLU A 451 29.01 39.65 -44.61
CA GLU A 451 27.56 39.62 -44.90
C GLU A 451 27.11 38.95 -46.23
N VAL A 452 27.92 38.10 -46.89
CA VAL A 452 27.65 37.72 -48.29
C VAL A 452 27.03 36.32 -48.48
N LEU A 453 26.93 35.46 -47.47
CA LEU A 453 26.28 34.15 -47.66
C LEU A 453 25.25 33.84 -46.56
N ARG A 454 23.97 34.10 -46.89
CA ARG A 454 22.80 33.54 -46.19
C ARG A 454 22.74 32.02 -46.43
N SER A 455 23.52 31.27 -45.66
CA SER A 455 23.34 29.83 -45.44
C SER A 455 23.46 29.56 -43.94
N PRO A 456 22.43 28.99 -43.27
CA PRO A 456 22.34 28.89 -41.81
C PRO A 456 23.26 27.81 -41.19
N GLN A 457 24.37 27.47 -41.85
CA GLN A 457 25.25 26.37 -41.47
C GLN A 457 26.69 26.79 -41.14
N HIS A 458 27.02 28.08 -41.16
CA HIS A 458 28.33 28.58 -40.72
C HIS A 458 28.15 29.74 -39.72
N CYS A 459 27.51 29.44 -38.59
CA CYS A 459 27.54 30.25 -37.37
C CYS A 459 28.72 29.78 -36.51
N GLU A 460 29.38 30.71 -35.79
CA GLU A 460 30.59 30.51 -34.95
C GLU A 460 30.92 29.04 -34.66
N GLN A 461 31.89 28.49 -35.41
CA GLN A 461 32.31 27.11 -35.25
C GLN A 461 33.57 27.05 -34.40
N ILE A 462 33.56 26.16 -33.41
CA ILE A 462 34.71 25.91 -32.54
C ILE A 462 35.21 24.50 -32.81
N PHE A 463 36.44 24.40 -33.32
CA PHE A 463 37.09 23.14 -33.61
C PHE A 463 37.95 22.70 -32.42
N PHE A 464 37.75 21.47 -31.96
CA PHE A 464 38.52 20.85 -30.89
C PHE A 464 39.33 19.67 -31.44
N GLY A 465 40.59 19.55 -31.02
CA GLY A 465 41.47 18.46 -31.42
C GLY A 465 42.00 18.61 -32.85
N ASP A 466 42.25 17.48 -33.52
CA ASP A 466 42.79 17.46 -34.88
C ASP A 466 41.66 17.67 -35.90
N TYR A 467 41.56 18.89 -36.41
CA TYR A 467 40.54 19.27 -37.38
C TYR A 467 40.89 18.87 -38.83
N ASP A 468 42.07 18.26 -39.08
CA ASP A 468 42.39 17.71 -40.41
C ASP A 468 41.45 16.57 -40.82
N ILE A 469 40.79 15.94 -39.84
CA ILE A 469 39.80 14.87 -40.07
C ILE A 469 38.63 15.38 -40.93
N PHE A 470 38.35 16.69 -40.90
CA PHE A 470 37.25 17.30 -41.63
C PHE A 470 37.64 17.84 -43.03
N GLN A 471 38.86 17.61 -43.50
CA GLN A 471 39.29 18.02 -44.85
C GLN A 471 38.43 17.35 -45.95
N LYS A 472 38.04 18.12 -46.97
CA LYS A 472 37.15 17.69 -48.08
C LYS A 472 35.74 17.31 -47.64
N SER A 473 35.28 17.80 -46.48
CA SER A 473 33.91 17.64 -45.99
C SER A 473 33.18 18.98 -45.93
N GLU A 474 31.87 18.96 -45.68
CA GLU A 474 31.06 20.17 -45.48
C GLU A 474 31.46 20.97 -44.22
N TYR A 475 32.34 20.43 -43.37
CA TYR A 475 32.83 21.00 -42.11
C TYR A 475 34.32 21.35 -42.17
N GLU A 476 34.87 21.54 -43.38
CA GLU A 476 36.29 21.88 -43.58
C GLU A 476 36.62 23.25 -42.98
N SER A 477 37.55 23.27 -42.03
CA SER A 477 38.04 24.50 -41.39
C SER A 477 38.90 25.32 -42.36
N LEU A 478 38.73 26.65 -42.31
CA LEU A 478 39.52 27.60 -43.09
C LEU A 478 40.87 27.92 -42.41
N ALA A 479 41.03 27.53 -41.14
CA ALA A 479 42.24 27.77 -40.36
C ALA A 479 43.43 26.87 -40.81
N PRO A 480 44.66 27.41 -40.82
CA PRO A 480 45.85 26.65 -41.21
C PRO A 480 46.17 25.58 -40.17
N ARG A 481 46.78 24.45 -40.57
CA ARG A 481 47.21 23.37 -39.66
C ARG A 481 48.07 23.89 -38.51
N MET A 482 47.57 23.74 -37.29
CA MET A 482 48.21 24.20 -36.06
C MET A 482 48.10 23.20 -34.92
N ASP A 483 49.20 23.05 -34.18
CA ASP A 483 49.20 22.33 -32.91
C ASP A 483 49.02 23.33 -31.77
N ILE A 484 48.10 23.04 -30.85
CA ILE A 484 47.82 23.87 -29.67
C ILE A 484 48.35 23.17 -28.42
N GLY A 485 49.12 23.88 -27.61
CA GLY A 485 49.59 23.44 -26.30
C GLY A 485 49.27 24.46 -25.23
N THR A 486 48.98 23.99 -24.02
CA THR A 486 48.71 24.86 -22.86
C THR A 486 49.68 24.58 -21.73
N VAL A 487 50.10 25.64 -21.04
CA VAL A 487 50.95 25.57 -19.84
C VAL A 487 50.21 26.24 -18.70
N LEU A 488 49.93 25.49 -17.64
CA LEU A 488 49.27 25.98 -16.43
C LEU A 488 50.31 26.37 -15.37
N TYR A 489 50.08 27.49 -14.67
CA TYR A 489 50.83 27.92 -13.48
C TYR A 489 49.92 27.86 -12.23
N PRO A 490 49.86 26.71 -11.53
CA PRO A 490 48.89 26.49 -10.45
C PRO A 490 49.03 27.44 -9.26
N GLU A 491 50.25 27.88 -8.95
CA GLU A 491 50.53 28.79 -7.83
C GLU A 491 50.15 30.24 -8.11
N ARG A 492 50.04 30.62 -9.39
CA ARG A 492 49.66 31.97 -9.81
C ARG A 492 48.20 32.10 -10.24
N GLY A 493 47.55 30.97 -10.59
CA GLY A 493 46.17 30.99 -11.10
C GLY A 493 46.07 31.52 -12.53
N SER A 494 47.12 31.29 -13.32
CA SER A 494 47.27 31.78 -14.68
C SER A 494 47.74 30.66 -15.61
N PHE A 495 47.54 30.82 -16.92
CA PHE A 495 48.01 29.87 -17.93
C PHE A 495 48.43 30.58 -19.21
N ARG A 496 49.17 29.87 -20.08
CA ARG A 496 49.57 30.35 -21.40
C ARG A 496 49.19 29.36 -22.48
N ILE A 497 48.81 29.88 -23.64
CA ILE A 497 48.51 29.09 -24.83
C ILE A 497 49.66 29.29 -25.81
N GLY A 498 50.25 28.19 -26.27
CA GLY A 498 51.22 28.18 -27.35
C GLY A 498 50.59 27.54 -28.58
N ILE A 499 50.77 28.16 -29.74
CA ILE A 499 50.38 27.59 -31.02
C ILE A 499 51.57 27.44 -31.95
N ARG A 500 51.60 26.32 -32.67
CA ARG A 500 52.60 26.06 -33.70
C ARG A 500 51.91 25.86 -35.03
N CYS A 501 51.99 26.86 -35.90
CA CYS A 501 51.36 26.83 -37.22
C CYS A 501 52.37 26.38 -38.28
N GLN A 502 52.01 25.38 -39.11
CA GLN A 502 52.93 24.80 -40.10
C GLN A 502 53.06 25.65 -41.38
N THR A 503 51.94 26.14 -41.90
CA THR A 503 51.87 27.06 -43.05
C THR A 503 50.70 28.02 -42.85
N PRO A 504 50.95 29.27 -42.41
CA PRO A 504 49.86 30.21 -42.14
C PRO A 504 49.20 30.67 -43.45
N SER A 505 47.94 30.30 -43.66
CA SER A 505 47.07 30.77 -44.75
C SER A 505 46.24 32.00 -44.36
N VAL A 506 46.12 32.28 -43.05
CA VAL A 506 45.29 33.34 -42.49
C VAL A 506 46.17 34.23 -41.59
N THR A 507 45.87 35.53 -41.56
CA THR A 507 46.63 36.55 -40.81
C THR A 507 46.26 36.62 -39.33
N LYS A 508 45.07 36.15 -38.95
CA LYS A 508 44.57 36.13 -37.58
C LYS A 508 43.91 34.81 -37.24
N VAL A 509 44.17 34.31 -36.04
CA VAL A 509 43.50 33.12 -35.49
C VAL A 509 42.99 33.43 -34.10
N ARG A 510 41.74 33.07 -33.82
CA ARG A 510 41.14 33.23 -32.49
C ARG A 510 41.02 31.87 -31.82
N ILE A 511 41.50 31.80 -30.58
CA ILE A 511 41.47 30.57 -29.79
C ILE A 511 40.64 30.85 -28.56
N ARG A 512 39.55 30.10 -28.43
CA ARG A 512 38.68 30.14 -27.28
C ARG A 512 39.11 29.11 -26.26
N TRP A 513 39.09 29.50 -25.00
CA TRP A 513 39.49 28.65 -23.90
C TRP A 513 38.40 28.60 -22.83
N TRP A 514 38.33 27.46 -22.15
CA TRP A 514 37.47 27.18 -21.01
C TRP A 514 38.31 26.59 -19.90
N VAL A 515 38.14 27.12 -18.70
CA VAL A 515 38.80 26.62 -17.49
C VAL A 515 37.75 26.17 -16.50
N TYR A 516 37.88 24.92 -16.07
CA TYR A 516 37.02 24.31 -15.06
C TYR A 516 37.86 23.97 -13.83
N LYS A 517 37.42 24.44 -12.66
CA LYS A 517 37.97 23.98 -11.39
C LYS A 517 37.05 22.90 -10.83
N LYS A 518 37.58 21.68 -10.72
CA LYS A 518 36.85 20.58 -10.07
C LYS A 518 36.69 20.97 -8.59
N ALA A 519 35.44 21.07 -8.13
CA ALA A 519 35.13 21.38 -6.73
C ALA A 519 35.69 20.30 -5.80
#